data_AF-A0A7K3NHW3-F1
#
_entry.id   AF-A0A7K3NHW3-F1
#
_cell.length_a   1.000
_cell.length_b   1.000
_cell.length_c   1.000
_cell.angle_alpha   90.00
_cell.angle_beta   90.00
_cell.angle_gamma   90.00
#
_symmetry.space_group_name_H-M   'P 1'
#
loop_
_entity.id
_entity.type
_entity.pdbx_description
1 polymer ?
#
loop_
_entity_poly.entity_id
_entity_poly.type
_entity_poly.pdbx_seq_one_letter_code
_entity_poly.pdbx_strand_id
1 'polypeptide(L)'
;MKPGLLVRTFVLLCLLASPALAADDAKPAGYVQEARGQALAVRGGQSRELAAKGPVFSGDSLATKAESSLQIMFSDGTILAMGPESLFSVDEFVNEWGQDKTLSNKMQFSYGPGVFRAVTGAISDRNPHAFSVETPLGAIGIRGTELGSVVQAPALVGGKPYPAALAEAFAPGANAANILATLRQAATAAVPGEIHGHIRGAAKRPLAFTDKMGKSVDMAVGQGVTVSRERGTSDAGPISGVLSTTIKTAPIRTSAKIPAAFKNTLGDTPGSSNSNTDSTTTGRSGSSGHTGGNSNTGGGGTGGAR
;
A
#
# COMPACT_ATOMS: atom_id res chain seq x y z
N MET A 1 -10.80 20.90 -65.43
CA MET A 1 -10.53 20.88 -63.97
C MET A 1 -10.81 19.47 -63.47
N LYS A 2 -9.80 18.71 -63.03
CA LYS A 2 -9.92 17.26 -62.75
C LYS A 2 -10.44 17.03 -61.31
N PRO A 3 -11.52 16.24 -61.09
CA PRO A 3 -12.21 16.13 -59.80
C PRO A 3 -11.50 15.25 -58.75
N GLY A 4 -10.27 14.80 -59.02
CA GLY A 4 -9.55 13.85 -58.16
C GLY A 4 -8.65 14.47 -57.08
N LEU A 5 -8.47 15.79 -57.06
CA LEU A 5 -7.53 16.44 -56.13
C LEU A 5 -8.17 16.81 -54.77
N LEU A 6 -9.50 16.98 -54.73
CA LEU A 6 -10.21 17.35 -53.49
C LEU A 6 -10.39 16.16 -52.53
N VAL A 7 -10.64 14.96 -53.07
CA VAL A 7 -10.91 13.76 -52.25
C VAL A 7 -9.64 13.24 -51.55
N ARG A 8 -8.48 13.39 -52.19
CA ARG A 8 -7.18 12.98 -51.62
C ARG A 8 -6.73 13.85 -50.45
N THR A 9 -7.16 15.11 -50.41
CA THR A 9 -6.81 16.05 -49.33
C THR A 9 -7.67 15.82 -48.08
N PHE A 10 -8.87 15.25 -48.23
CA PHE A 10 -9.76 14.95 -47.10
C PHE A 10 -9.37 13.66 -46.36
N VAL A 11 -8.82 12.66 -47.06
CA VAL A 11 -8.38 11.39 -46.44
C VAL A 11 -7.05 11.53 -45.68
N LEU A 12 -6.19 12.48 -46.06
CA LEU A 12 -4.91 12.71 -45.40
C LEU A 12 -5.02 13.54 -44.10
N LEU A 13 -6.16 14.21 -43.86
CA LEU A 13 -6.40 15.04 -42.67
C LEU A 13 -7.03 14.26 -41.50
N CYS A 14 -7.60 13.07 -41.76
CA CYS A 14 -8.19 12.22 -40.72
C CYS A 14 -7.19 11.28 -40.03
N LEU A 15 -5.92 11.22 -40.47
CA LEU A 15 -4.90 10.32 -39.91
C LEU A 15 -4.01 10.96 -38.82
N LEU A 16 -4.26 12.23 -38.47
CA LEU A 16 -3.41 13.01 -37.55
C LEU A 16 -4.06 13.35 -36.20
N ALA A 17 -5.25 12.81 -35.91
CA ALA A 17 -5.93 13.00 -34.64
C ALA A 17 -6.00 11.69 -33.84
N SER A 18 -4.87 11.04 -33.62
CA SER A 18 -4.75 10.09 -32.51
C SER A 18 -4.41 10.91 -31.26
N PRO A 19 -5.32 11.03 -30.27
CA PRO A 19 -4.90 11.51 -28.97
C PRO A 19 -3.91 10.48 -28.45
N ALA A 20 -2.62 10.84 -28.43
CA ALA A 20 -1.62 10.11 -27.69
C ALA A 20 -2.05 10.16 -26.22
N LEU A 21 -2.75 9.11 -25.78
CA LEU A 21 -2.87 8.79 -24.37
C LEU A 21 -1.44 8.56 -23.90
N ALA A 22 -0.85 9.60 -23.31
CA ALA A 22 0.42 9.49 -22.61
C ALA A 22 0.22 8.41 -21.55
N ALA A 23 0.75 7.22 -21.83
CA ALA A 23 0.93 6.19 -20.83
C ALA A 23 1.92 6.80 -19.83
N ASP A 24 1.36 7.23 -18.70
CA ASP A 24 2.12 7.75 -17.58
C ASP A 24 3.04 6.61 -17.09
N ASP A 25 4.32 6.69 -17.47
CA ASP A 25 5.42 5.73 -17.15
C ASP A 25 5.73 5.66 -15.64
N ALA A 26 4.84 6.20 -14.80
CA ALA A 26 4.91 6.14 -13.36
C ALA A 26 4.98 4.69 -12.88
N LYS A 27 6.06 4.36 -12.17
CA LYS A 27 6.25 3.05 -11.54
C LYS A 27 5.07 2.77 -10.58
N PRO A 28 4.41 1.60 -10.68
CA PRO A 28 3.36 1.22 -9.73
C PRO A 28 3.88 1.22 -8.28
N ALA A 29 3.12 1.84 -7.39
CA ALA A 29 3.33 1.79 -5.95
C ALA A 29 3.01 0.37 -5.40
N GLY A 30 2.05 -0.31 -6.02
CA GLY A 30 1.57 -1.62 -5.62
C GLY A 30 0.77 -2.33 -6.71
N TYR A 31 0.28 -3.53 -6.40
CA TYR A 31 -0.69 -4.26 -7.22
C TYR A 31 -1.80 -4.83 -6.34
N VAL A 32 -3.00 -4.90 -6.91
CA VAL A 32 -4.13 -5.60 -6.32
C VAL A 32 -3.82 -7.10 -6.27
N GLN A 33 -3.91 -7.69 -5.08
CA GLN A 33 -3.77 -9.13 -4.86
C GLN A 33 -5.11 -9.85 -5.02
N GLU A 34 -6.17 -9.26 -4.46
CA GLU A 34 -7.53 -9.80 -4.50
C GLU A 34 -8.51 -8.64 -4.68
N ALA A 35 -9.51 -8.82 -5.53
CA ALA A 35 -10.64 -7.92 -5.69
C ALA A 35 -11.91 -8.76 -5.70
N ARG A 36 -12.90 -8.38 -4.90
CA ARG A 36 -14.25 -8.94 -4.89
C ARG A 36 -15.25 -7.81 -5.09
N GLY A 37 -16.27 -8.05 -5.89
CA GLY A 37 -17.22 -7.01 -6.26
C GLY A 37 -16.59 -5.97 -7.19
N GLN A 38 -16.94 -4.70 -6.99
CA GLN A 38 -16.49 -3.59 -7.83
C GLN A 38 -15.56 -2.66 -7.04
N ALA A 39 -14.40 -2.39 -7.63
CA ALA A 39 -13.45 -1.41 -7.14
C ALA A 39 -12.94 -0.57 -8.31
N LEU A 40 -12.64 0.70 -8.05
CA LEU A 40 -12.06 1.60 -9.03
C LEU A 40 -10.94 2.43 -8.42
N ALA A 41 -10.05 2.91 -9.29
CA ALA A 41 -9.07 3.93 -8.99
C ALA A 41 -9.32 5.14 -9.89
N VAL A 42 -9.08 6.33 -9.37
CA VAL A 42 -9.06 7.58 -10.12
C VAL A 42 -7.66 8.18 -10.04
N ARG A 43 -7.10 8.56 -11.19
CA ARG A 43 -5.84 9.31 -11.27
C ARG A 43 -5.90 10.31 -12.42
N GLY A 44 -5.46 11.55 -12.18
CA GLY A 44 -5.44 12.58 -13.22
C GLY A 44 -6.80 12.79 -13.90
N GLY A 45 -7.90 12.63 -13.13
CA GLY A 45 -9.27 12.73 -13.63
C GLY A 45 -9.80 11.50 -14.37
N GLN A 46 -8.98 10.48 -14.62
CA GLN A 46 -9.37 9.25 -15.30
C GLN A 46 -9.71 8.15 -14.30
N SER A 47 -10.84 7.48 -14.51
CA SER A 47 -11.26 6.31 -13.72
C SER A 47 -10.81 5.02 -14.39
N ARG A 48 -10.43 4.04 -13.59
CA ARG A 48 -10.05 2.70 -14.03
C ARG A 48 -10.56 1.66 -13.04
N GLU A 49 -11.08 0.56 -13.56
CA GLU A 49 -11.48 -0.57 -12.71
C GLU A 49 -10.25 -1.22 -12.06
N LEU A 50 -10.41 -1.66 -10.81
CA LEU A 50 -9.39 -2.40 -10.06
C LEU A 50 -9.80 -3.86 -9.95
N ALA A 51 -9.11 -4.71 -10.72
CA ALA A 51 -9.18 -6.16 -10.62
C ALA A 51 -7.85 -6.74 -10.10
N ALA A 52 -7.82 -8.04 -9.79
CA ALA A 52 -6.60 -8.73 -9.39
C ALA A 52 -5.45 -8.48 -10.40
N LYS A 53 -4.24 -8.25 -9.89
CA LYS A 53 -3.03 -7.82 -10.62
C LYS A 53 -3.10 -6.41 -11.22
N GLY A 54 -4.20 -5.69 -11.03
CA GLY A 54 -4.30 -4.28 -11.43
C GLY A 54 -3.25 -3.44 -10.69
N PRO A 55 -2.54 -2.53 -11.39
CA PRO A 55 -1.57 -1.66 -10.74
C PRO A 55 -2.26 -0.65 -9.82
N VAL A 56 -1.54 -0.18 -8.81
CA VAL A 56 -1.90 0.95 -7.95
C VAL A 56 -0.71 1.90 -7.95
N PHE A 57 -0.98 3.19 -8.07
CA PHE A 57 0.03 4.23 -8.25
C PHE A 57 -0.08 5.28 -7.16
N SER A 58 1.02 6.02 -6.95
CA SER A 58 0.96 7.26 -6.19
C SER A 58 0.02 8.26 -6.88
N GLY A 59 -0.76 9.00 -6.09
CA GLY A 59 -1.81 9.90 -6.55
C GLY A 59 -3.16 9.23 -6.84
N ASP A 60 -3.28 7.91 -6.71
CA ASP A 60 -4.58 7.25 -6.91
C ASP A 60 -5.57 7.58 -5.77
N SER A 61 -6.84 7.77 -6.14
CA SER A 61 -7.99 7.68 -5.23
C SER A 61 -8.77 6.40 -5.53
N LEU A 62 -8.87 5.51 -4.56
CA LEU A 62 -9.43 4.19 -4.69
C LEU A 62 -10.77 4.12 -3.97
N ALA A 63 -11.74 3.44 -4.57
CA ALA A 63 -13.06 3.22 -3.99
C ALA A 63 -13.49 1.76 -4.15
N THR A 64 -14.16 1.23 -3.13
CA THR A 64 -14.89 -0.05 -3.19
C THR A 64 -16.39 0.21 -3.08
N LYS A 65 -17.19 -0.54 -3.84
CA LYS A 65 -18.65 -0.43 -3.77
C LYS A 65 -19.19 -1.20 -2.55
N ALA A 66 -20.52 -1.19 -2.37
CA ALA A 66 -21.20 -2.15 -1.52
C ALA A 66 -20.81 -3.59 -1.88
N GLU A 67 -20.78 -4.47 -0.87
CA GLU A 67 -20.43 -5.90 -0.99
C GLU A 67 -19.08 -6.17 -1.70
N SER A 68 -18.19 -5.18 -1.70
CA SER A 68 -16.90 -5.28 -2.38
C SER A 68 -15.75 -5.27 -1.38
N SER A 69 -14.64 -5.88 -1.76
CA SER A 69 -13.40 -5.82 -0.98
C SER A 69 -12.20 -5.79 -1.90
N LEU A 70 -11.13 -5.15 -1.45
CA LEU A 70 -9.90 -5.00 -2.22
C LEU A 70 -8.70 -5.23 -1.31
N GLN A 71 -7.76 -6.06 -1.74
CA GLN A 71 -6.46 -6.22 -1.08
C GLN A 71 -5.35 -5.78 -2.03
N ILE A 72 -4.48 -4.91 -1.56
CA ILE A 72 -3.36 -4.34 -2.31
C ILE A 72 -2.07 -4.74 -1.60
N MET A 73 -1.07 -5.14 -2.38
CA MET A 73 0.31 -5.31 -1.92
C MET A 73 1.15 -4.19 -2.55
N PHE A 74 1.72 -3.35 -1.70
CA PHE A 74 2.67 -2.33 -2.11
C PHE A 74 4.07 -2.92 -2.31
N SER A 75 4.91 -2.20 -3.04
CA SER A 75 6.24 -2.66 -3.44
C SER A 75 7.24 -2.82 -2.29
N ASP A 76 6.95 -2.27 -1.11
CA ASP A 76 7.72 -2.43 0.13
C ASP A 76 7.26 -3.65 0.96
N GLY A 77 6.23 -4.37 0.50
CA GLY A 77 5.60 -5.48 1.21
C GLY A 77 4.44 -5.06 2.11
N THR A 78 4.07 -3.78 2.18
CA THR A 78 2.87 -3.34 2.91
C THR A 78 1.63 -3.95 2.25
N ILE A 79 0.75 -4.54 3.06
CA ILE A 79 -0.55 -5.05 2.61
C ILE A 79 -1.63 -4.15 3.16
N LEU A 80 -2.51 -3.65 2.29
CA LEU A 80 -3.72 -2.92 2.67
C LEU A 80 -4.95 -3.69 2.19
N ALA A 81 -5.87 -3.98 3.09
CA ALA A 81 -7.20 -4.46 2.79
C ALA A 81 -8.23 -3.35 3.03
N MET A 82 -9.12 -3.18 2.05
CA MET A 82 -10.27 -2.29 2.08
C MET A 82 -11.55 -3.14 2.07
N GLY A 83 -12.47 -2.80 2.96
CA GLY A 83 -13.80 -3.42 3.01
C GLY A 83 -14.79 -2.75 2.05
N PRO A 84 -16.10 -3.00 2.25
CA PRO A 84 -17.16 -2.36 1.47
C PRO A 84 -17.17 -0.84 1.65
N GLU A 85 -17.69 -0.14 0.64
CA GLU A 85 -18.02 1.29 0.68
C GLU A 85 -16.86 2.20 1.14
N SER A 86 -15.63 1.77 0.85
CA SER A 86 -14.43 2.37 1.39
C SER A 86 -13.79 3.32 0.39
N LEU A 87 -13.32 4.46 0.88
CA LEU A 87 -12.58 5.45 0.10
C LEU A 87 -11.14 5.54 0.64
N PHE A 88 -10.15 5.46 -0.24
CA PHE A 88 -8.74 5.46 0.12
C PHE A 88 -7.93 6.30 -0.87
N SER A 89 -6.80 6.85 -0.44
CA SER A 89 -5.83 7.44 -1.37
C SER A 89 -4.41 7.06 -1.02
N VAL A 90 -3.62 6.90 -2.09
CA VAL A 90 -2.17 6.83 -2.05
C VAL A 90 -1.67 8.24 -2.34
N ASP A 91 -1.49 9.07 -1.32
CA ASP A 91 -1.11 10.47 -1.53
C ASP A 91 0.35 10.57 -1.99
N GLU A 92 1.22 9.82 -1.33
CA GLU A 92 2.63 9.72 -1.69
C GLU A 92 3.16 8.32 -1.42
N PHE A 93 3.88 7.77 -2.39
CA PHE A 93 4.58 6.51 -2.22
C PHE A 93 5.94 6.55 -2.93
N VAL A 94 7.00 6.53 -2.14
CA VAL A 94 8.39 6.52 -2.58
C VAL A 94 9.07 5.33 -1.92
N ASN A 95 9.53 4.39 -2.75
CA ASN A 95 10.22 3.18 -2.32
C ASN A 95 11.52 3.01 -3.13
N GLU A 96 12.58 3.66 -2.66
CA GLU A 96 13.93 3.62 -3.20
C GLU A 96 14.90 3.03 -2.16
N TRP A 97 15.69 2.03 -2.56
CA TRP A 97 16.69 1.40 -1.71
C TRP A 97 18.09 1.55 -2.33
N GLY A 98 19.08 1.89 -1.51
CA GLY A 98 20.48 2.13 -1.90
C GLY A 98 21.24 2.91 -0.81
N GLN A 99 22.58 2.99 -0.93
CA GLN A 99 23.50 3.50 0.11
C GLN A 99 23.11 4.87 0.71
N ASP A 100 22.49 5.78 -0.06
CA ASP A 100 22.14 7.14 0.39
C ASP A 100 20.63 7.49 0.32
N LYS A 101 19.75 6.53 0.01
CA LYS A 101 18.34 6.82 -0.32
C LYS A 101 17.31 6.31 0.69
N THR A 102 17.77 5.65 1.76
CA THR A 102 16.85 5.06 2.74
C THR A 102 15.95 6.10 3.43
N LEU A 103 16.44 7.33 3.60
CA LEU A 103 15.69 8.43 4.21
C LEU A 103 14.71 9.13 3.26
N SER A 104 14.80 8.91 1.94
CA SER A 104 13.84 9.46 0.98
C SER A 104 12.57 8.60 0.84
N ASN A 105 12.55 7.42 1.46
CA ASN A 105 11.35 6.58 1.47
C ASN A 105 10.22 7.27 2.23
N LYS A 106 9.03 7.23 1.62
CA LYS A 106 7.85 7.90 2.17
C LYS A 106 6.59 7.17 1.74
N MET A 107 5.68 7.00 2.67
CA MET A 107 4.39 6.38 2.47
C MET A 107 3.36 7.23 3.20
N GLN A 108 2.55 7.95 2.45
CA GLN A 108 1.47 8.76 2.99
C GLN A 108 0.18 8.32 2.36
N PHE A 109 -0.73 7.86 3.20
CA PHE A 109 -2.05 7.43 2.78
C PHE A 109 -3.12 8.27 3.45
N SER A 110 -4.28 8.37 2.80
CA SER A 110 -5.47 8.98 3.39
C SER A 110 -6.61 7.98 3.42
N TYR A 111 -7.14 7.72 4.60
CA TYR A 111 -8.38 6.97 4.78
C TYR A 111 -9.56 7.93 4.66
N GLY A 112 -10.51 7.62 3.78
CA GLY A 112 -11.84 8.19 3.82
C GLY A 112 -12.76 7.28 4.65
N PRO A 113 -14.09 7.45 4.52
CA PRO A 113 -15.04 6.54 5.13
C PRO A 113 -14.82 5.11 4.65
N GLY A 114 -15.04 4.14 5.54
CA GLY A 114 -14.89 2.72 5.22
C GLY A 114 -14.19 1.91 6.30
N VAL A 115 -13.72 0.73 5.88
CA VAL A 115 -13.05 -0.25 6.73
C VAL A 115 -11.70 -0.56 6.13
N PHE A 116 -10.66 -0.43 6.94
CA PHE A 116 -9.28 -0.64 6.53
C PHE A 116 -8.57 -1.57 7.49
N ARG A 117 -7.70 -2.39 6.93
CA ARG A 117 -6.73 -3.15 7.69
C ARG A 117 -5.42 -3.08 6.94
N ALA A 118 -4.33 -2.78 7.61
CA ALA A 118 -3.02 -2.74 6.98
C ALA A 118 -1.98 -3.48 7.80
N VAL A 119 -1.04 -4.13 7.12
CA VAL A 119 0.16 -4.75 7.69
C VAL A 119 1.34 -4.05 7.02
N THR A 120 2.20 -3.41 7.81
CA THR A 120 3.31 -2.63 7.28
C THR A 120 4.45 -3.49 6.74
N GLY A 121 5.11 -2.97 5.71
CA GLY A 121 6.31 -3.54 5.12
C GLY A 121 7.59 -2.81 5.52
N ALA A 122 8.61 -2.96 4.66
CA ALA A 122 10.00 -2.61 4.95
C ALA A 122 10.23 -1.11 5.21
N ILE A 123 9.42 -0.22 4.63
CA ILE A 123 9.56 1.23 4.82
C ILE A 123 9.34 1.58 6.30
N SER A 124 8.24 1.12 6.89
CA SER A 124 7.90 1.41 8.28
C SER A 124 8.82 0.71 9.28
N ASP A 125 9.36 -0.45 8.91
CA ASP A 125 10.29 -1.18 9.76
C ASP A 125 11.62 -0.45 9.93
N ARG A 126 12.12 0.15 8.84
CA ARG A 126 13.41 0.85 8.77
C ARG A 126 13.29 2.33 9.15
N ASN A 127 12.20 2.99 8.76
CA ASN A 127 11.89 4.37 9.14
C ASN A 127 10.42 4.50 9.59
N PRO A 128 10.13 4.33 10.88
CA PRO A 128 8.78 4.46 11.44
C PRO A 128 8.12 5.83 11.20
N HIS A 129 8.89 6.88 10.91
CA HIS A 129 8.35 8.21 10.61
C HIS A 129 8.04 8.41 9.13
N ALA A 130 8.45 7.48 8.27
CA ALA A 130 8.17 7.53 6.84
C ALA A 130 6.74 7.07 6.50
N PHE A 131 6.01 6.44 7.43
CA PHE A 131 4.64 6.00 7.22
C PHE A 131 3.64 6.74 8.11
N SER A 132 2.75 7.49 7.48
CA SER A 132 1.58 8.08 8.10
C SER A 132 0.29 7.71 7.34
N VAL A 133 -0.79 7.61 8.10
CA VAL A 133 -2.14 7.54 7.55
C VAL A 133 -2.93 8.73 8.07
N GLU A 134 -3.33 9.62 7.16
CA GLU A 134 -4.27 10.69 7.46
C GLU A 134 -5.69 10.13 7.52
N THR A 135 -6.47 10.63 8.48
CA THR A 135 -7.89 10.34 8.61
C THR A 135 -8.67 11.66 8.72
N PRO A 136 -10.00 11.66 8.49
CA PRO A 136 -10.82 12.85 8.65
C PRO A 136 -10.67 13.52 10.02
N LEU A 137 -10.54 12.74 11.10
CA LEU A 137 -10.45 13.27 12.46
C LEU A 137 -9.03 13.28 13.07
N GLY A 138 -8.00 12.84 12.33
CA GLY A 138 -6.64 12.84 12.84
C GLY A 138 -5.61 12.28 11.88
N ALA A 139 -4.55 11.72 12.45
CA ALA A 139 -3.48 11.03 11.75
C ALA A 139 -2.97 9.86 12.60
N ILE A 140 -2.55 8.79 11.94
CA ILE A 140 -1.96 7.60 12.56
C ILE A 140 -0.49 7.54 12.17
N GLY A 141 0.40 7.60 13.16
CA GLY A 141 1.82 7.30 12.99
C GLY A 141 2.06 5.81 13.14
N ILE A 142 2.66 5.18 12.12
CA ILE A 142 2.76 3.72 12.04
C ILE A 142 4.20 3.23 12.24
N ARG A 143 4.40 2.34 13.20
CA ARG A 143 5.73 1.91 13.66
C ARG A 143 6.00 0.40 13.51
N GLY A 144 5.74 -0.19 12.34
CA GLY A 144 6.04 -1.61 12.08
C GLY A 144 5.03 -2.56 12.74
N THR A 145 3.82 -2.63 12.20
CA THR A 145 2.66 -3.23 12.87
C THR A 145 1.49 -3.52 11.91
N GLU A 146 0.48 -4.18 12.44
CA GLU A 146 -0.83 -4.37 11.84
C GLU A 146 -1.86 -3.45 12.50
N LEU A 147 -2.49 -2.58 11.71
CA LEU A 147 -3.57 -1.70 12.14
C LEU A 147 -4.93 -2.10 11.56
N GLY A 148 -5.97 -1.90 12.35
CA GLY A 148 -7.36 -1.90 11.91
C GLY A 148 -7.95 -0.50 12.06
N SER A 149 -8.80 -0.09 11.13
CA SER A 149 -9.47 1.21 11.18
C SER A 149 -10.88 1.12 10.61
N VAL A 150 -11.80 1.80 11.26
CA VAL A 150 -13.17 2.03 10.78
C VAL A 150 -13.40 3.53 10.83
N VAL A 151 -13.66 4.12 9.68
CA VAL A 151 -14.00 5.54 9.56
C VAL A 151 -15.47 5.61 9.18
N GLN A 152 -16.28 6.25 10.03
CA GLN A 152 -17.72 6.31 9.79
C GLN A 152 -18.01 7.22 8.60
N ALA A 153 -18.95 6.82 7.74
CA ALA A 153 -19.42 7.68 6.68
C ALA A 153 -20.26 8.84 7.21
N PRO A 154 -20.16 10.03 6.59
CA PRO A 154 -21.17 11.06 6.81
C PRO A 154 -22.54 10.50 6.39
N ALA A 155 -23.59 10.86 7.12
CA ALA A 155 -24.94 10.37 6.83
C ALA A 155 -25.40 10.77 5.42
N LEU A 156 -25.07 11.99 5.00
CA LEU A 156 -25.39 12.53 3.69
C LEU A 156 -24.18 13.20 3.04
N VAL A 157 -24.08 13.06 1.71
CA VAL A 157 -23.17 13.82 0.85
C VAL A 157 -23.99 14.40 -0.30
N GLY A 158 -24.02 15.73 -0.42
CA GLY A 158 -24.83 16.40 -1.45
C GLY A 158 -26.33 16.07 -1.35
N GLY A 159 -26.85 15.85 -0.14
CA GLY A 159 -28.25 15.49 0.10
C GLY A 159 -28.60 14.01 -0.12
N LYS A 160 -27.63 13.17 -0.48
CA LYS A 160 -27.83 11.72 -0.69
C LYS A 160 -27.14 10.90 0.39
N PRO A 161 -27.66 9.73 0.79
CA PRO A 161 -26.91 8.79 1.63
C PRO A 161 -25.53 8.50 1.05
N TYR A 162 -24.50 8.44 1.88
CA TYR A 162 -23.12 8.17 1.42
C TYR A 162 -23.02 6.92 0.51
N PRO A 163 -23.62 5.77 0.85
CA PRO A 163 -23.66 4.60 -0.04
C PRO A 163 -24.15 4.90 -1.45
N ALA A 164 -25.22 5.69 -1.56
CA ALA A 164 -25.82 6.04 -2.85
C ALA A 164 -24.91 7.01 -3.63
N ALA A 165 -24.36 8.02 -2.96
CA ALA A 165 -23.42 8.97 -3.57
C ALA A 165 -22.14 8.27 -4.05
N LEU A 166 -21.63 7.30 -3.29
CA LEU A 166 -20.47 6.48 -3.68
C LEU A 166 -20.80 5.56 -4.86
N ALA A 167 -21.97 4.93 -4.86
CA ALA A 167 -22.38 4.04 -5.95
C ALA A 167 -22.43 4.75 -7.32
N GLU A 168 -22.70 6.06 -7.35
CA GLU A 168 -22.68 6.86 -8.57
C GLU A 168 -21.30 6.90 -9.24
N ALA A 169 -20.20 6.81 -8.48
CA ALA A 169 -18.85 6.74 -9.05
C ALA A 169 -18.63 5.50 -9.93
N PHE A 170 -19.44 4.45 -9.75
CA PHE A 170 -19.37 3.19 -10.48
C PHE A 170 -20.36 3.12 -11.65
N ALA A 171 -21.17 4.16 -11.87
CA ALA A 171 -22.12 4.17 -12.97
C ALA A 171 -21.39 4.39 -14.32
N PRO A 172 -21.86 3.77 -15.42
CA PRO A 172 -21.30 4.01 -16.74
C PRO A 172 -21.36 5.51 -17.11
N GLY A 173 -20.24 6.07 -17.56
CA GLY A 173 -20.13 7.49 -17.92
C GLY A 173 -20.08 8.47 -16.74
N ALA A 174 -20.03 7.98 -15.50
CA ALA A 174 -19.89 8.84 -14.33
C ALA A 174 -18.54 9.57 -14.31
N ASN A 175 -18.56 10.82 -13.84
CA ASN A 175 -17.33 11.52 -13.47
C ASN A 175 -16.89 11.07 -12.08
N ALA A 176 -16.32 9.86 -12.02
CA ALA A 176 -15.86 9.26 -10.77
C ALA A 176 -14.85 10.16 -10.05
N ALA A 177 -14.02 10.92 -10.79
CA ALA A 177 -13.06 11.83 -10.19
C ALA A 177 -13.71 12.93 -9.34
N ASN A 178 -14.70 13.63 -9.90
CA ASN A 178 -15.43 14.67 -9.17
C ASN A 178 -16.24 14.07 -8.02
N ILE A 179 -16.84 12.89 -8.22
CA ILE A 179 -17.62 12.21 -7.17
C ILE A 179 -16.71 11.84 -5.99
N LEU A 180 -15.58 11.17 -6.23
CA LEU A 180 -14.64 10.80 -5.17
C LEU A 180 -14.04 12.03 -4.47
N ALA A 181 -13.75 13.11 -5.22
CA ALA A 181 -13.30 14.37 -4.62
C ALA A 181 -14.36 14.96 -3.69
N THR A 182 -15.63 14.97 -4.10
CA THR A 182 -16.77 15.46 -3.30
C THR A 182 -16.95 14.61 -2.04
N LEU A 183 -16.87 13.29 -2.17
CA LEU A 183 -16.97 12.36 -1.04
C LEU A 183 -15.83 12.57 -0.03
N ARG A 184 -14.60 12.78 -0.51
CA ARG A 184 -13.45 13.08 0.36
C ARG A 184 -13.63 14.41 1.10
N GLN A 185 -14.05 15.46 0.41
CA GLN A 185 -14.33 16.75 1.04
C GLN A 185 -15.43 16.62 2.10
N ALA A 186 -16.51 15.89 1.81
CA ALA A 186 -17.57 15.62 2.76
C ALA A 186 -17.09 14.79 3.95
N ALA A 187 -16.17 13.85 3.74
CA ALA A 187 -15.59 13.06 4.81
C ALA A 187 -14.84 13.96 5.81
N THR A 188 -13.94 14.82 5.33
CA THR A 188 -13.23 15.80 6.17
C THR A 188 -14.21 16.69 6.93
N ALA A 189 -15.30 17.13 6.28
CA ALA A 189 -16.26 18.05 6.87
C ALA A 189 -17.25 17.41 7.84
N ALA A 190 -17.64 16.14 7.67
CA ALA A 190 -18.84 15.59 8.30
C ALA A 190 -18.74 14.14 8.80
N VAL A 191 -17.56 13.51 8.79
CA VAL A 191 -17.37 12.21 9.48
C VAL A 191 -17.69 12.36 10.97
N PRO A 192 -18.62 11.57 11.53
CA PRO A 192 -19.03 11.68 12.93
C PRO A 192 -18.03 11.03 13.90
N GLY A 193 -17.35 9.98 13.49
CA GLY A 193 -16.40 9.28 14.34
C GLY A 193 -15.53 8.26 13.61
N GLU A 194 -14.48 7.84 14.30
CA GLU A 194 -13.48 6.89 13.81
C GLU A 194 -13.06 5.95 14.94
N ILE A 195 -12.67 4.73 14.59
CA ILE A 195 -12.14 3.74 15.53
C ILE A 195 -10.87 3.16 14.93
N HIS A 196 -9.78 3.19 15.69
CA HIS A 196 -8.48 2.68 15.28
C HIS A 196 -7.95 1.71 16.32
N GLY A 197 -7.16 0.73 15.88
CA GLY A 197 -6.58 -0.24 16.79
C GLY A 197 -5.33 -0.91 16.28
N HIS A 198 -4.44 -1.23 17.21
CA HIS A 198 -3.21 -1.98 17.01
C HIS A 198 -3.53 -3.47 17.15
N ILE A 199 -3.66 -4.17 16.03
CA ILE A 199 -4.09 -5.58 16.01
C ILE A 199 -2.95 -6.50 16.47
N ARG A 200 -1.78 -6.39 15.82
CA ARG A 200 -0.58 -7.20 16.07
C ARG A 200 0.66 -6.39 15.71
N GLY A 201 1.81 -6.69 16.31
CA GLY A 201 3.06 -5.99 16.00
C GLY A 201 4.09 -6.13 17.11
N ALA A 202 5.26 -5.52 16.93
CA ALA A 202 6.28 -5.52 17.97
C ALA A 202 5.83 -4.63 19.14
N ALA A 203 5.69 -5.20 20.34
CA ALA A 203 5.24 -4.48 21.54
C ALA A 203 6.08 -3.22 21.87
N LYS A 204 7.33 -3.15 21.40
CA LYS A 204 8.25 -2.02 21.59
C LYS A 204 7.95 -0.81 20.69
N ARG A 205 6.97 -0.90 19.79
CA ARG A 205 6.62 0.15 18.82
C ARG A 205 5.10 0.36 18.77
N PRO A 206 4.51 1.11 19.72
CA PRO A 206 3.08 1.38 19.71
C PRO A 206 2.67 2.20 18.48
N LEU A 207 1.42 2.04 18.06
CA LEU A 207 0.79 2.95 17.12
C LEU A 207 0.46 4.24 17.85
N ALA A 208 0.64 5.39 17.21
CA ALA A 208 0.21 6.67 17.77
C ALA A 208 -0.94 7.20 16.93
N PHE A 209 -2.04 7.59 17.57
CA PHE A 209 -3.10 8.38 16.94
C PHE A 209 -3.01 9.81 17.45
N THR A 210 -3.05 10.79 16.54
CA THR A 210 -3.09 12.21 16.88
C THR A 210 -4.34 12.83 16.26
N ASP A 211 -5.26 13.35 17.08
CA ASP A 211 -6.43 14.07 16.53
C ASP A 211 -6.08 15.45 15.99
N LYS A 212 -7.04 16.06 15.28
CA LYS A 212 -6.91 17.44 14.78
C LYS A 212 -6.78 18.49 15.90
N MET A 213 -7.01 18.14 17.17
CA MET A 213 -6.80 19.02 18.32
C MET A 213 -5.37 18.90 18.90
N GLY A 214 -4.55 17.99 18.36
CA GLY A 214 -3.17 17.77 18.77
C GLY A 214 -3.01 16.79 19.94
N LYS A 215 -4.09 16.17 20.43
CA LYS A 215 -3.97 15.12 21.45
C LYS A 215 -3.43 13.86 20.77
N SER A 216 -2.27 13.39 21.23
CA SER A 216 -1.69 12.12 20.79
C SER A 216 -1.91 11.03 21.82
N VAL A 217 -2.32 9.85 21.37
CA VAL A 217 -2.58 8.66 22.18
C VAL A 217 -1.83 7.48 21.59
N ASP A 218 -0.99 6.84 22.40
CA ASP A 218 -0.29 5.62 22.04
C ASP A 218 -1.16 4.39 22.31
N MET A 219 -1.18 3.46 21.36
CA MET A 219 -1.90 2.19 21.41
C MET A 219 -0.89 1.03 21.40
N ALA A 220 -0.79 0.33 22.53
CA ALA A 220 -0.09 -0.94 22.58
C ALA A 220 -0.84 -2.02 21.77
N VAL A 221 -0.19 -3.15 21.51
CA VAL A 221 -0.83 -4.29 20.83
C VAL A 221 -2.09 -4.71 21.59
N GLY A 222 -3.20 -4.86 20.88
CA GLY A 222 -4.51 -5.20 21.44
C GLY A 222 -5.30 -3.99 21.94
N GLN A 223 -4.75 -2.78 21.86
CA GLN A 223 -5.44 -1.54 22.22
C GLN A 223 -5.96 -0.79 21.00
N GLY A 224 -6.94 0.07 21.25
CA GLY A 224 -7.51 0.98 20.28
C GLY A 224 -8.02 2.26 20.91
N VAL A 225 -8.41 3.19 20.05
CA VAL A 225 -9.04 4.46 20.39
C VAL A 225 -10.35 4.62 19.62
N THR A 226 -11.27 5.36 20.22
CA THR A 226 -12.45 5.89 19.52
C THR A 226 -12.32 7.39 19.47
N VAL A 227 -12.60 7.95 18.30
CA VAL A 227 -12.53 9.38 18.04
C VAL A 227 -13.93 9.81 17.65
N SER A 228 -14.46 10.83 18.29
CA SER A 228 -15.71 11.45 17.88
C SER A 228 -15.44 12.89 17.52
N ARG A 229 -16.08 13.40 16.48
CA ARG A 229 -15.86 14.78 16.03
C ARG A 229 -16.08 15.79 17.16
N GLU A 230 -17.08 15.54 18.00
CA GLU A 230 -17.48 16.43 19.09
C GLU A 230 -16.67 16.28 20.39
N ARG A 231 -16.02 15.13 20.61
CA ARG A 231 -15.27 14.83 21.85
C ARG A 231 -13.77 14.67 21.68
N GLY A 232 -13.27 14.56 20.44
CA GLY A 232 -11.87 14.23 20.17
C GLY A 232 -11.54 12.77 20.47
N THR A 233 -10.25 12.48 20.70
CA THR A 233 -9.75 11.11 20.92
C THR A 233 -9.98 10.64 22.36
N SER A 234 -10.56 9.45 22.52
CA SER A 234 -10.60 8.72 23.79
C SER A 234 -9.19 8.36 24.28
N ASP A 235 -9.08 7.94 25.53
CA ASP A 235 -7.85 7.28 25.97
C ASP A 235 -7.74 5.88 25.34
N ALA A 236 -6.53 5.33 25.30
CA ALA A 236 -6.29 3.99 24.79
C ALA A 236 -6.95 2.95 25.70
N GLY A 237 -7.73 2.05 25.12
CA GLY A 237 -8.38 0.95 25.81
C GLY A 237 -8.32 -0.32 24.97
N PRO A 238 -8.95 -1.43 25.41
CA PRO A 238 -9.08 -2.63 24.58
C PRO A 238 -9.72 -2.32 23.23
N ILE A 239 -9.33 -3.05 22.18
CA ILE A 239 -9.98 -2.93 20.86
C ILE A 239 -11.50 -3.07 21.00
N SER A 240 -12.23 -2.09 20.47
CA SER A 240 -13.69 -2.07 20.48
C SER A 240 -14.29 -3.30 19.80
N GLY A 241 -15.42 -3.78 20.33
CA GLY A 241 -16.22 -4.85 19.73
C GLY A 241 -16.62 -4.55 18.28
N VAL A 242 -16.89 -3.28 17.97
CA VAL A 242 -17.20 -2.83 16.61
C VAL A 242 -15.99 -3.06 15.71
N LEU A 243 -14.81 -2.57 16.10
CA LEU A 243 -13.60 -2.74 15.29
C LEU A 243 -13.25 -4.22 15.09
N SER A 244 -13.25 -5.01 16.17
CA SER A 244 -12.92 -6.44 16.09
C SER A 244 -13.89 -7.26 15.23
N THR A 245 -15.16 -6.87 15.16
CA THR A 245 -16.15 -7.51 14.29
C THR A 245 -15.98 -7.06 12.84
N THR A 246 -15.83 -5.76 12.62
CA THR A 246 -15.78 -5.18 11.27
C THR A 246 -14.48 -5.54 10.53
N ILE A 247 -13.33 -5.64 11.20
CA ILE A 247 -12.08 -6.07 10.53
C ILE A 247 -12.08 -7.55 10.11
N LYS A 248 -13.02 -8.36 10.60
CA LYS A 248 -13.19 -9.75 10.10
C LYS A 248 -13.77 -9.78 8.69
N THR A 249 -14.52 -8.75 8.28
CA THR A 249 -15.12 -8.67 6.93
C THR A 249 -14.16 -8.15 5.88
N ALA A 250 -13.06 -7.49 6.29
CA ALA A 250 -11.90 -7.14 5.46
C ALA A 250 -10.65 -7.98 5.85
N PRO A 251 -10.67 -9.31 5.65
CA PRO A 251 -9.54 -10.15 6.06
C PRO A 251 -8.31 -9.87 5.19
N ILE A 252 -7.13 -9.78 5.82
CA ILE A 252 -5.85 -9.77 5.11
C ILE A 252 -5.43 -11.22 4.85
N ARG A 253 -5.23 -11.56 3.58
CA ARG A 253 -4.51 -12.76 3.14
C ARG A 253 -3.03 -12.43 2.99
N THR A 254 -2.24 -12.76 4.00
CA THR A 254 -0.78 -12.58 4.00
C THR A 254 -0.03 -13.61 3.15
N SER A 255 -0.70 -14.67 2.67
CA SER A 255 -0.08 -15.76 1.91
C SER A 255 0.12 -15.50 0.41
N ALA A 256 -0.24 -14.31 -0.08
CA ALA A 256 -0.07 -13.96 -1.48
C ALA A 256 1.43 -13.74 -1.82
N LYS A 257 1.92 -14.46 -2.82
CA LYS A 257 3.32 -14.37 -3.26
C LYS A 257 3.63 -12.96 -3.76
N ILE A 258 4.69 -12.35 -3.21
CA ILE A 258 5.18 -11.03 -3.66
C ILE A 258 5.35 -11.07 -5.19
N PRO A 259 4.68 -10.19 -5.95
CA PRO A 259 4.81 -10.13 -7.40
C PRO A 259 6.28 -10.07 -7.82
N ALA A 260 6.65 -10.77 -8.90
CA ALA A 260 8.04 -10.79 -9.38
C ALA A 260 8.60 -9.38 -9.63
N ALA A 261 7.73 -8.43 -10.00
CA ALA A 261 8.04 -7.01 -10.18
C ALA A 261 8.61 -6.31 -8.93
N PHE A 262 8.45 -6.87 -7.73
CA PHE A 262 8.88 -6.26 -6.46
C PHE A 262 10.04 -6.98 -5.77
N LYS A 263 10.59 -8.04 -6.38
CA LYS A 263 11.72 -8.75 -5.77
C LYS A 263 12.95 -7.86 -5.54
N ASN A 264 13.11 -6.84 -6.38
CA ASN A 264 14.26 -5.91 -6.32
C ASN A 264 13.96 -4.64 -5.49
N THR A 265 12.73 -4.48 -4.96
CA THR A 265 12.27 -3.28 -4.25
C THR A 265 12.12 -3.46 -2.75
N LEU A 266 12.64 -4.57 -2.21
CA LEU A 266 12.65 -4.85 -0.76
C LEU A 266 13.99 -4.43 -0.10
N GLY A 267 14.97 -4.01 -0.92
CA GLY A 267 16.35 -3.78 -0.50
C GLY A 267 17.03 -5.07 -0.03
N ASP A 268 18.35 -5.05 0.15
CA ASP A 268 19.03 -6.18 0.78
C ASP A 268 18.45 -6.39 2.18
N THR A 269 17.87 -7.56 2.42
CA THR A 269 17.39 -7.95 3.74
C THR A 269 18.60 -8.14 4.64
N PRO A 270 18.67 -7.55 5.85
CA PRO A 270 19.71 -7.93 6.81
C PRO A 270 19.56 -9.42 7.13
N GLY A 271 20.42 -10.25 6.54
CA GLY A 271 20.39 -11.71 6.69
C GLY A 271 20.28 -12.54 5.40
N SER A 272 20.14 -11.94 4.20
CA SER A 272 20.29 -12.74 2.97
C SER A 272 21.77 -12.81 2.57
N SER A 273 22.51 -13.75 3.15
CA SER A 273 23.74 -14.21 2.52
C SER A 273 23.39 -14.82 1.17
N ASN A 274 23.85 -14.17 0.11
CA ASN A 274 23.65 -14.61 -1.26
C ASN A 274 24.59 -15.80 -1.51
N SER A 275 24.18 -17.01 -1.17
CA SER A 275 24.91 -18.23 -1.55
C SER A 275 24.58 -18.57 -3.00
N ASN A 276 25.21 -17.86 -3.92
CA ASN A 276 25.21 -18.24 -5.32
C ASN A 276 26.21 -19.39 -5.53
N THR A 277 25.84 -20.61 -5.14
CA THR A 277 26.52 -21.82 -5.61
C THR A 277 25.80 -22.32 -6.85
N ASP A 278 26.20 -21.78 -8.00
CA ASP A 278 25.96 -22.40 -9.29
C ASP A 278 26.86 -23.64 -9.39
N SER A 279 26.26 -24.82 -9.41
CA SER A 279 26.95 -26.07 -9.73
C SER A 279 26.16 -26.83 -10.78
N THR A 280 26.30 -26.36 -12.01
CA THR A 280 25.99 -27.14 -13.20
C THR A 280 27.01 -28.27 -13.32
N THR A 281 26.54 -29.49 -13.09
CA THR A 281 27.27 -30.71 -13.44
C THR A 281 27.19 -30.92 -14.95
N THR A 282 28.32 -30.89 -15.66
CA THR A 282 28.61 -31.78 -16.79
C THR A 282 30.12 -31.88 -16.98
N GLY A 283 30.65 -33.10 -16.90
CA GLY A 283 32.08 -33.36 -16.92
C GLY A 283 32.69 -33.40 -18.31
N ARG A 284 34.01 -33.18 -18.37
CA ARG A 284 34.91 -33.90 -19.28
C ARG A 284 36.37 -33.81 -18.80
N SER A 285 37.07 -34.90 -19.06
CA SER A 285 38.43 -35.33 -18.69
C SER A 285 39.60 -34.48 -19.20
N GLY A 286 40.71 -34.49 -18.43
CA GLY A 286 42.09 -34.20 -18.86
C GLY A 286 42.94 -33.73 -17.66
N SER A 287 43.66 -34.60 -16.95
CA SER A 287 45.00 -35.17 -17.22
C SER A 287 46.17 -34.16 -17.11
N SER A 288 47.15 -34.52 -16.27
CA SER A 288 48.48 -33.93 -16.02
C SER A 288 48.50 -32.58 -15.29
N GLY A 289 49.31 -32.31 -14.27
CA GLY A 289 50.39 -33.04 -13.61
C GLY A 289 51.32 -32.00 -12.98
N HIS A 290 51.45 -31.95 -11.65
CA HIS A 290 52.66 -31.42 -11.03
C HIS A 290 52.85 -31.94 -9.60
N THR A 291 54.00 -32.57 -9.44
CA THR A 291 54.63 -33.09 -8.23
C THR A 291 55.35 -32.00 -7.45
N GLY A 292 55.46 -32.17 -6.13
CA GLY A 292 56.43 -31.49 -5.27
C GLY A 292 55.75 -30.74 -4.12
N GLY A 293 56.06 -30.95 -2.85
CA GLY A 293 57.06 -31.77 -2.20
C GLY A 293 56.77 -31.81 -0.70
N ASN A 294 57.10 -32.93 -0.09
CA ASN A 294 56.97 -33.23 1.34
C ASN A 294 58.32 -33.01 2.03
N SER A 295 58.35 -32.31 3.17
CA SER A 295 59.22 -32.55 4.34
C SER A 295 59.00 -31.41 5.35
N ASN A 296 58.40 -31.62 6.53
CA ASN A 296 58.88 -32.28 7.76
C ASN A 296 59.54 -31.31 8.76
N THR A 297 59.40 -31.65 10.06
CA THR A 297 59.99 -31.09 11.30
C THR A 297 59.26 -29.88 11.90
N GLY A 298 58.99 -29.77 13.20
CA GLY A 298 59.26 -30.60 14.37
C GLY A 298 59.14 -29.76 15.66
N GLY A 299 58.78 -30.39 16.78
CA GLY A 299 58.81 -29.82 18.15
C GLY A 299 57.45 -29.29 18.63
N GLY A 300 56.80 -29.77 19.70
CA GLY A 300 57.29 -30.38 20.93
C GLY A 300 57.17 -29.36 22.07
N GLY A 301 56.23 -29.53 23.01
CA GLY A 301 56.11 -28.64 24.16
C GLY A 301 54.81 -28.77 24.96
N THR A 302 54.81 -29.70 25.91
CA THR A 302 53.81 -29.92 26.96
C THR A 302 53.89 -28.90 28.10
N GLY A 303 52.76 -28.61 28.74
CA GLY A 303 52.64 -28.02 30.08
C GLY A 303 51.35 -27.21 30.20
N GLY A 304 50.39 -27.43 31.09
CA GLY A 304 50.37 -28.16 32.35
C GLY A 304 50.00 -27.21 33.50
N ALA A 305 48.75 -27.31 33.98
CA ALA A 305 48.19 -26.74 35.22
C ALA A 305 48.12 -25.19 35.30
N ARG A 306 47.13 -24.52 35.89
CA ARG A 306 46.11 -24.84 36.91
C ARG A 306 44.84 -24.04 36.62
#